data_AF-A0A9P6ZMW6-F1
#
_entry.id   AF-A0A9P6ZMW6-F1
#
_cell.length_a   1.000
_cell.length_b   1.000
_cell.length_c   1.000
_cell.angle_alpha   90.00
_cell.angle_beta   90.00
_cell.angle_gamma   90.00
#
_symmetry.space_group_name_H-M   'P 1'
#
loop_
_entity.id
_entity.type
_entity.pdbx_description
1 polymer ?
#
loop_
_entity_poly.entity_id
_entity_poly.type
_entity_poly.pdbx_seq_one_letter_code
_entity_poly.pdbx_strand_id
1 'polypeptide(L)'
;LASRAGRRFIVASTMMKFIDDRNHDPRDRLQLMLELSNALLPGTEVYKLYDHILSTCADPSLAYLHLSVVCALADPLPISQISKLLGPSQGRDVERVLAQLRSIIEIPTDSGLPVNIYHSSVREYVSHR
;
A
#
# COMPACT_ATOMS: atom_id res chain seq x y z
N LEU A 1 -18.07 -2.74 9.02
CA LEU A 1 -17.12 -2.63 7.88
C LEU A 1 -17.78 -2.90 6.53
N ALA A 2 -18.43 -4.05 6.31
CA ALA A 2 -19.04 -4.38 5.01
C ALA A 2 -20.00 -3.31 4.46
N SER A 3 -20.85 -2.72 5.30
CA SER A 3 -21.74 -1.61 4.92
C SER A 3 -20.98 -0.32 4.59
N ARG A 4 -19.79 -0.11 5.16
CA ARG A 4 -18.97 1.10 5.00
C ARG A 4 -17.99 1.03 3.82
N ALA A 5 -17.68 -0.16 3.32
CA ALA A 5 -16.92 -0.34 2.09
C ALA A 5 -17.73 0.02 0.82
N GLY A 6 -19.02 0.37 0.97
CA GLY A 6 -19.81 1.02 -0.08
C GLY A 6 -19.87 0.25 -1.39
N ARG A 7 -20.26 -1.04 -1.39
CA ARG A 7 -20.32 -1.94 -2.57
C ARG A 7 -19.03 -2.00 -3.43
N ARG A 8 -17.91 -1.41 -2.99
CA ARG A 8 -16.67 -1.31 -3.77
C ARG A 8 -15.70 -2.38 -3.27
N PHE A 9 -15.58 -3.43 -4.07
CA PHE A 9 -14.73 -4.58 -3.77
C PHE A 9 -13.28 -4.16 -3.45
N ILE A 10 -12.71 -3.18 -4.16
CA ILE A 10 -11.34 -2.67 -3.94
C ILE A 10 -11.16 -2.07 -2.54
N VAL A 11 -12.14 -1.32 -2.04
CA VAL A 11 -12.07 -0.74 -0.69
C VAL A 11 -12.12 -1.86 0.35
N ALA A 12 -13.07 -2.79 0.20
CA ALA A 12 -13.22 -3.91 1.11
C ALA A 12 -11.97 -4.82 1.14
N SER A 13 -11.43 -5.18 -0.03
CA SER A 13 -10.24 -6.04 -0.14
C SER A 13 -9.01 -5.38 0.48
N THR A 14 -8.79 -4.09 0.22
CA THR A 14 -7.66 -3.33 0.78
C THR A 14 -7.80 -3.19 2.29
N MET A 15 -8.99 -2.90 2.81
CA MET A 15 -9.26 -2.86 4.26
C MET A 15 -8.97 -4.21 4.91
N MET A 16 -9.43 -5.32 4.32
CA MET A 16 -9.18 -6.66 4.86
C MET A 16 -7.69 -6.99 4.86
N LYS A 17 -6.96 -6.69 3.78
CA LYS A 17 -5.50 -6.90 3.73
C LYS A 17 -4.73 -6.02 4.72
N PHE A 18 -5.22 -4.81 5.02
CA PHE A 18 -4.64 -3.93 6.03
C PHE A 18 -4.87 -4.44 7.47
N ILE A 19 -6.05 -5.01 7.74
CA ILE A 19 -6.38 -5.60 9.03
C ILE A 19 -5.63 -6.92 9.27
N ASP A 20 -5.43 -7.73 8.22
CA ASP A 20 -4.74 -9.02 8.28
C ASP A 20 -3.20 -8.92 8.25
N ASP A 21 -2.64 -7.71 8.38
CA ASP A 21 -1.20 -7.50 8.45
C ASP A 21 -0.63 -8.11 9.74
N ARG A 22 0.08 -9.24 9.59
CA ARG A 22 0.68 -10.02 10.69
C ARG A 22 1.69 -9.26 11.55
N ASN A 23 2.14 -8.09 11.11
CA ASN A 23 3.07 -7.27 11.88
C ASN A 23 2.39 -6.36 12.92
N HIS A 24 1.06 -6.32 12.94
CA HIS A 24 0.28 -5.42 13.81
C HIS A 24 -0.87 -6.17 14.49
N ASP A 25 -1.37 -5.64 15.62
CA ASP A 25 -2.57 -6.18 16.25
C ASP A 25 -3.79 -5.89 15.34
N PRO A 26 -4.55 -6.93 14.92
CA PRO A 26 -5.69 -6.75 14.04
C PRO A 26 -6.82 -5.90 14.66
N ARG A 27 -6.90 -5.81 15.99
CA ARG A 27 -7.89 -4.96 16.69
C ARG A 27 -7.56 -3.49 16.52
N ASP A 28 -6.29 -3.13 16.63
CA ASP A 28 -5.82 -1.75 16.43
C ASP A 28 -6.04 -1.33 14.97
N ARG A 29 -5.67 -2.20 14.03
CA ARG A 29 -5.92 -1.98 12.60
C ARG A 29 -7.41 -1.86 12.27
N LEU A 30 -8.26 -2.68 12.89
CA LEU A 30 -9.71 -2.60 12.76
C LEU A 30 -10.24 -1.24 13.27
N GLN A 31 -9.76 -0.79 14.42
CA GLN A 31 -10.18 0.50 14.98
C GLN A 31 -9.81 1.66 14.04
N LEU A 32 -8.57 1.68 13.52
CA LEU A 32 -8.15 2.66 12.52
C LEU A 32 -9.07 2.68 11.29
N MET A 33 -9.46 1.51 10.79
CA MET A 33 -10.39 1.41 9.65
C MET A 33 -11.80 1.88 9.99
N LEU A 34 -12.27 1.67 11.21
CA LEU A 34 -13.57 2.17 11.66
C LEU A 34 -13.57 3.70 11.77
N GLU A 35 -12.50 4.30 12.30
CA GLU A 35 -12.32 5.75 12.39
C GLU A 35 -12.25 6.39 11.01
N LEU A 36 -11.38 5.85 10.14
CA LEU A 36 -11.26 6.30 8.75
C LEU A 36 -12.61 6.24 8.03
N SER A 37 -13.33 5.12 8.13
CA SER A 37 -14.61 4.94 7.46
C SER A 37 -15.70 5.95 7.86
N ASN A 38 -15.59 6.56 9.04
CA ASN A 38 -16.48 7.64 9.46
C ASN A 38 -16.10 8.99 8.81
N ALA A 39 -14.85 9.16 8.38
CA ALA A 39 -14.31 10.37 7.75
C ALA A 39 -14.31 10.33 6.21
N LEU A 40 -14.58 9.17 5.60
CA LEU A 40 -14.64 9.02 4.14
C LEU A 40 -15.94 9.60 3.59
N LEU A 41 -15.82 10.52 2.64
CA LEU A 41 -16.96 11.00 1.85
C LEU A 41 -17.24 10.00 0.71
N PRO A 42 -18.52 9.78 0.35
CA PRO A 42 -18.88 8.96 -0.81
C PRO A 42 -18.13 9.43 -2.07
N GLY A 43 -17.44 8.52 -2.76
CA GLY A 43 -16.66 8.81 -3.97
C GLY A 43 -15.15 9.06 -3.80
N THR A 44 -14.63 9.28 -2.59
CA THR A 44 -13.19 9.56 -2.33
C THR A 44 -12.49 8.48 -1.48
N GLU A 45 -13.16 7.36 -1.28
CA GLU A 45 -12.84 6.38 -0.25
C GLU A 45 -11.50 5.68 -0.48
N VAL A 46 -11.15 5.44 -1.75
CA VAL A 46 -9.95 4.67 -2.13
C VAL A 46 -8.68 5.50 -1.96
N TYR A 47 -8.66 6.77 -2.40
CA TYR A 47 -7.45 7.61 -2.31
C TYR A 47 -7.17 8.00 -0.87
N LYS A 48 -8.20 8.37 -0.10
CA LYS A 48 -8.07 8.62 1.33
C LYS A 48 -7.63 7.38 2.11
N LEU A 49 -8.01 6.17 1.65
CA LEU A 49 -7.50 4.93 2.22
C LEU A 49 -6.00 4.76 1.94
N TYR A 50 -5.52 5.09 0.74
CA TYR A 50 -4.10 5.07 0.42
C TYR A 50 -3.31 6.13 1.22
N ASP A 51 -3.84 7.35 1.33
CA ASP A 51 -3.27 8.40 2.18
C ASP A 51 -3.12 7.92 3.63
N HIS A 52 -4.17 7.28 4.16
CA HIS A 52 -4.16 6.74 5.51
C HIS A 52 -3.12 5.64 5.67
N ILE A 53 -3.07 4.66 4.76
CA ILE A 53 -2.05 3.58 4.78
C ILE A 53 -0.64 4.18 4.80
N LEU A 54 -0.34 5.12 3.89
CA LEU A 54 0.94 5.80 3.84
C LEU A 54 1.25 6.56 5.13
N SER A 55 0.25 7.20 5.74
CA SER A 55 0.42 7.91 7.01
C SER A 55 0.79 6.99 8.19
N THR A 56 0.48 5.69 8.10
CA THR A 56 0.87 4.70 9.12
C THR A 56 2.28 4.15 8.95
N CYS A 57 2.94 4.45 7.83
CA CYS A 57 4.33 4.05 7.62
C CYS A 57 5.28 4.87 8.51
N ALA A 58 6.39 4.26 8.92
CA ALA A 58 7.41 4.91 9.73
C ALA A 58 8.01 6.16 9.04
N ASP A 59 8.11 6.14 7.72
CA ASP A 59 8.47 7.28 6.89
C ASP A 59 7.49 7.35 5.70
N PRO A 60 6.41 8.16 5.79
CA PRO A 60 5.41 8.27 4.74
C PRO A 60 5.97 8.78 3.41
N SER A 61 6.97 9.67 3.44
CA SER A 61 7.59 10.25 2.25
C SER A 61 8.42 9.20 1.51
N LEU A 62 9.22 8.43 2.25
CA LEU A 62 10.01 7.33 1.68
C LEU A 62 9.10 6.20 1.18
N ALA A 63 8.05 5.86 1.93
CA ALA A 63 7.05 4.88 1.50
C ALA A 63 6.36 5.30 0.20
N TYR A 64 5.98 6.58 0.09
CA TYR A 64 5.41 7.11 -1.14
C TYR A 64 6.42 7.06 -2.29
N LEU A 65 7.68 7.46 -2.07
CA LEU A 65 8.73 7.37 -3.10
C LEU A 65 8.89 5.94 -3.64
N HIS A 66 8.97 4.95 -2.76
CA HIS A 66 9.13 3.55 -3.16
C HIS A 66 7.90 3.02 -3.88
N LEU A 67 6.70 3.35 -3.40
CA LEU A 67 5.44 3.03 -4.07
C LEU A 67 5.39 3.63 -5.48
N SER A 68 5.80 4.89 -5.63
CA SER A 68 5.81 5.60 -6.90
C SER A 68 6.77 4.97 -7.90
N VAL A 69 7.96 4.54 -7.46
CA VAL A 69 8.88 3.77 -8.30
C VAL A 69 8.24 2.47 -8.77
N VAL A 70 7.63 1.69 -7.87
CA VAL A 70 6.93 0.45 -8.24
C VAL A 70 5.78 0.71 -9.22
N CYS A 71 5.03 1.81 -9.04
CA CYS A 71 3.93 2.19 -9.93
C CYS A 71 4.40 2.61 -11.33
N ALA A 72 5.58 3.24 -11.43
CA ALA A 72 6.14 3.74 -12.68
C ALA A 72 6.80 2.65 -13.53
N LEU A 73 7.07 1.47 -12.99
CA LEU A 73 7.64 0.36 -13.72
C LEU A 73 6.64 -0.18 -14.76
N ALA A 74 7.06 -0.20 -16.04
CA ALA A 74 6.31 -0.83 -17.11
C ALA A 74 6.20 -2.35 -16.89
N ASP A 75 7.34 -2.97 -16.56
CA ASP A 75 7.43 -4.37 -16.18
C ASP A 75 7.77 -4.49 -14.68
N PRO A 76 6.95 -5.20 -13.87
CA PRO A 76 7.24 -5.45 -12.46
C PRO A 76 8.62 -6.05 -12.23
N LEU A 77 9.33 -5.59 -11.20
CA LEU A 77 10.69 -6.02 -10.88
C LEU A 77 10.79 -6.67 -9.49
N PRO A 78 11.77 -7.57 -9.27
CA PRO A 78 12.10 -8.06 -7.94
C PRO A 78 12.66 -6.95 -7.04
N ILE A 79 12.55 -7.13 -5.72
CA ILE A 79 13.05 -6.17 -4.71
C ILE A 79 14.52 -5.81 -4.95
N SER A 80 15.35 -6.79 -5.30
CA SER A 80 16.78 -6.58 -5.53
C SER A 80 17.07 -5.63 -6.70
N GLN A 81 16.23 -5.64 -7.74
CA GLN A 81 16.35 -4.72 -8.87
C GLN A 81 15.77 -3.35 -8.55
N ILE A 82 14.65 -3.28 -7.81
CA ILE A 82 14.09 -2.02 -7.30
C ILE A 82 15.11 -1.30 -6.40
N SER A 83 15.78 -2.04 -5.51
CA SER A 83 16.87 -1.55 -4.65
C SER A 83 18.01 -0.95 -5.47
N LYS A 84 18.43 -1.63 -6.55
CA LYS A 84 19.46 -1.12 -7.46
C LYS A 84 19.02 0.17 -8.17
N LEU A 85 17.77 0.25 -8.63
CA LEU A 85 17.22 1.43 -9.29
C LEU A 85 17.16 2.64 -8.36
N LEU A 86 16.80 2.42 -7.09
CA LEU A 86 16.73 3.47 -6.06
C LEU A 86 18.12 3.91 -5.54
N GLY A 87 19.18 3.17 -5.88
CA GLY A 87 20.55 3.49 -5.49
C GLY A 87 20.84 3.27 -3.99
N PRO A 88 22.07 3.57 -3.54
CA PRO A 88 22.54 3.20 -2.19
C PRO A 88 21.89 3.98 -1.05
N SER A 89 21.29 5.14 -1.32
CA SER A 89 20.59 5.94 -0.32
C SER A 89 19.18 5.41 -0.05
N GLN A 90 18.33 5.34 -1.08
CA GLN A 90 16.93 4.95 -0.95
C GLN A 90 16.71 3.43 -1.13
N GLY A 91 17.62 2.75 -1.80
CA GLY A 91 17.51 1.32 -2.11
C GLY A 91 17.80 0.38 -0.93
N ARG A 92 18.39 0.87 0.17
CA ARG A 92 18.85 0.01 1.28
C ARG A 92 17.71 -0.73 1.98
N ASP A 93 16.59 -0.04 2.19
CA ASP A 93 15.49 -0.52 3.03
C ASP A 93 14.24 -0.88 2.22
N VAL A 94 14.35 -1.15 0.92
CA VAL A 94 13.20 -1.35 0.02
C VAL A 94 12.24 -2.40 0.55
N GLU A 95 12.73 -3.56 0.97
CA GLU A 95 11.88 -4.62 1.51
C GLU A 95 11.12 -4.16 2.76
N ARG A 96 11.81 -3.51 3.71
CA ARG A 96 11.23 -3.01 4.96
C ARG A 96 10.19 -1.92 4.71
N VAL A 97 10.43 -1.04 3.74
CA VAL A 97 9.51 0.04 3.36
C VAL A 97 8.29 -0.54 2.66
N LEU A 98 8.48 -1.40 1.65
CA LEU A 98 7.37 -2.01 0.92
C LEU A 98 6.55 -2.96 1.80
N ALA A 99 7.16 -3.61 2.81
CA ALA A 99 6.44 -4.47 3.75
C ALA A 99 5.33 -3.72 4.52
N GLN A 100 5.51 -2.43 4.78
CA GLN A 100 4.48 -1.58 5.40
C GLN A 100 3.30 -1.27 4.46
N LEU A 101 3.46 -1.54 3.17
CA LEU A 101 2.48 -1.33 2.10
C LEU A 101 1.84 -2.64 1.60
N ARG A 102 1.97 -3.74 2.36
CA ARG A 102 1.43 -5.08 1.99
C ARG A 102 -0.09 -5.12 1.79
N SER A 103 -0.82 -4.09 2.21
CA SER A 103 -2.24 -3.95 1.93
C SER A 103 -2.54 -3.55 0.48
N ILE A 104 -1.59 -2.90 -0.20
CA ILE A 104 -1.72 -2.38 -1.58
C ILE A 104 -0.72 -3.00 -2.57
N ILE A 105 0.37 -3.59 -2.07
CA ILE A 105 1.40 -4.28 -2.84
C ILE A 105 1.47 -5.75 -2.43
N GLU A 106 1.64 -6.62 -3.43
CA GLU A 106 2.03 -8.02 -3.26
C GLU A 106 3.55 -8.14 -3.24
N ILE A 107 4.07 -8.63 -2.11
CA ILE A 107 5.49 -8.97 -1.97
C ILE A 107 5.60 -10.50 -2.03
N PRO A 108 6.26 -11.06 -3.05
CA PRO A 108 6.40 -12.50 -3.18
C PRO A 108 7.28 -13.06 -2.05
N THR A 109 7.04 -14.33 -1.69
CA THR A 109 7.91 -15.04 -0.73
C THR A 109 9.27 -15.38 -1.35
N ASP A 110 9.29 -15.65 -2.65
CA ASP A 110 10.53 -15.81 -3.42
C ASP A 110 11.04 -14.43 -3.86
N SER A 111 12.24 -14.07 -3.37
CA SER A 111 12.91 -12.80 -3.66
C SER A 111 13.29 -12.59 -5.13
N GLY A 112 13.26 -13.66 -5.95
CA GLY A 112 13.50 -13.58 -7.39
C GLY A 112 12.26 -13.20 -8.21
N LEU A 113 11.07 -13.24 -7.60
CA LEU A 113 9.81 -12.88 -8.26
C LEU A 113 9.53 -11.37 -8.15
N PRO A 114 8.74 -10.82 -9.09
CA PRO A 114 8.46 -9.39 -9.11
C PRO A 114 7.47 -8.95 -8.04
N VAL A 115 7.63 -7.71 -7.58
CA VAL A 115 6.68 -7.01 -6.71
C VAL A 115 5.52 -6.49 -7.55
N ASN A 116 4.28 -6.84 -7.19
CA ASN A 116 3.08 -6.44 -7.94
C ASN A 116 2.18 -5.51 -7.13
N ILE A 117 1.37 -4.72 -7.81
CA ILE A 117 0.33 -3.88 -7.21
C ILE A 117 -1.00 -4.60 -7.34
N TYR A 118 -1.78 -4.71 -6.26
CA TYR A 118 -3.05 -5.45 -6.30
C TYR A 118 -4.10 -4.84 -7.23
N HIS A 119 -4.15 -3.50 -7.32
CA HIS A 119 -5.21 -2.79 -8.02
C HIS A 119 -4.66 -1.60 -8.82
N SER A 120 -5.13 -1.42 -10.06
CA SER A 120 -4.72 -0.31 -10.94
C SER A 120 -4.99 1.07 -10.35
N SER A 121 -6.00 1.19 -9.46
CA SER A 121 -6.33 2.42 -8.75
C SER A 121 -5.18 2.98 -7.90
N VAL A 122 -4.20 2.15 -7.50
CA VAL A 122 -2.99 2.63 -6.81
C VAL A 122 -2.07 3.38 -7.77
N ARG A 123 -1.95 2.90 -9.02
CA ARG A 123 -1.21 3.62 -10.07
C ARG A 123 -1.89 4.94 -10.41
N GLU A 124 -3.21 4.92 -10.57
CA GLU A 124 -4.00 6.14 -10.77
C GLU A 124 -3.81 7.13 -9.62
N TYR A 125 -3.84 6.67 -8.37
CA TYR A 125 -3.58 7.48 -7.19
C TYR A 125 -2.21 8.18 -7.24
N VAL A 126 -1.15 7.44 -7.54
CA VAL A 126 0.21 8.01 -7.65
C VAL A 126 0.30 9.04 -8.79
N SER A 127 -0.35 8.79 -9.93
CA SER A 127 -0.31 9.71 -11.08
C SER A 127 -1.04 11.04 -10.87
N HIS A 128 -1.93 11.14 -9.86
CA HIS A 128 -2.74 12.33 -9.60
C HIS A 128 -2.33 13.09 -8.31
N ARG A 129 -1.25 12.66 -7.65
CA ARG A 129 -0.73 13.25 -6.40
C ARG A 129 0.70 13.77 -6.60
#